data_AF-A0A318Q8V8-F1
#
_entry.id   AF-A0A318Q8V8-F1
#
_cell.length_a   1.000
_cell.length_b   1.000
_cell.length_c   1.000
_cell.angle_alpha   90.00
_cell.angle_beta   90.00
_cell.angle_gamma   90.00
#
_symmetry.space_group_name_H-M   'P 1'
#
loop_
_entity.id
_entity.type
_entity.pdbx_description
1 polymer ?
#
loop_
_entity_poly.entity_id
_entity_poly.type
_entity_poly.pdbx_seq_one_letter_code
_entity_poly.pdbx_strand_id
1 'polypeptide(L)' 'MKLWITATVIALSLASCSHRHPRERQETPACVNYHAMMTAPMPPDAIRKLQEQCEKSQPHS' A
#
# COMPACT_ATOMS: atom_id res chain seq x y z
N MET A 1 3.99 -19.73 -37.63
CA MET A 1 3.51 -18.40 -37.20
C MET A 1 2.69 -18.42 -35.90
N LYS A 2 1.90 -19.48 -35.63
CA LYS A 2 1.04 -19.60 -34.43
C LYS A 2 1.78 -19.65 -33.08
N LEU A 3 2.97 -20.24 -33.04
CA LEU A 3 3.80 -20.44 -31.83
C LEU A 3 4.39 -19.14 -31.26
N TRP A 4 4.55 -18.10 -32.08
CA TRP A 4 5.12 -16.83 -31.64
C TRP A 4 4.09 -16.03 -30.83
N ILE A 5 2.82 -16.08 -31.23
CA ILE A 5 1.71 -15.38 -30.58
C ILE A 5 1.52 -15.90 -29.15
N THR A 6 1.60 -17.22 -28.95
CA THR A 6 1.48 -17.84 -27.63
C THR A 6 2.59 -17.42 -26.68
N ALA A 7 3.82 -17.24 -27.18
CA ALA A 7 4.96 -16.82 -26.36
C ALA A 7 4.82 -15.36 -25.88
N THR A 8 4.27 -14.47 -26.72
CA THR A 8 4.12 -13.05 -26.38
C THR A 8 3.07 -12.82 -25.29
N VAL A 9 1.97 -13.56 -25.33
CA VAL A 9 0.88 -13.46 -24.34
C VAL A 9 1.34 -13.90 -22.95
N ILE A 10 2.14 -14.97 -22.87
CA ILE A 10 2.69 -15.47 -21.61
C ILE A 10 3.64 -14.44 -21.01
N ALA A 11 4.53 -13.84 -21.81
CA ALA A 11 5.46 -12.81 -21.34
C ALA A 11 4.76 -11.56 -20.78
N LEU A 12 3.62 -11.15 -21.36
CA LEU A 12 2.88 -9.97 -20.89
C LEU A 12 2.17 -10.21 -19.54
N SER A 13 1.74 -11.43 -19.26
CA SER A 13 0.99 -11.77 -18.04
C SER A 13 1.82 -11.68 -16.75
N LEU A 14 3.15 -11.70 -16.85
CA LEU A 14 4.06 -11.62 -15.71
C LEU A 14 4.30 -10.19 -15.21
N ALA A 15 3.88 -9.15 -15.96
CA ALA A 15 4.08 -7.75 -15.58
C ALA A 15 2.98 -7.18 -14.66
N SER A 16 1.90 -7.93 -14.43
CA SER A 16 0.70 -7.41 -13.74
C SER A 16 0.71 -7.53 -12.21
N CYS A 17 1.77 -8.07 -11.61
CA CYS A 17 1.85 -8.25 -10.16
C CYS A 17 3.00 -7.45 -9.52
N SER A 18 3.17 -6.20 -9.95
CA SER A 18 4.00 -5.24 -9.20
C SER A 18 3.16 -4.02 -8.82
N HIS A 19 2.07 -4.25 -8.09
CA HIS A 19 1.55 -3.21 -7.19
C HIS A 19 2.51 -3.14 -5.99
N ARG A 20 3.71 -2.63 -6.26
CA ARG A 20 4.71 -2.34 -5.24
C ARG A 20 4.10 -1.21 -4.43
N HIS A 21 3.52 -1.57 -3.29
CA HIS A 21 3.01 -0.62 -2.31
C HIS A 21 4.08 0.46 -2.14
N PRO A 22 3.80 1.73 -2.46
CA PRO A 22 4.79 2.78 -2.38
C PRO A 22 4.93 3.16 -0.90
N ARG A 23 5.55 2.31 -0.09
CA ARG A 23 5.74 2.62 1.33
C ARG A 23 6.88 1.87 1.99
N GLU A 24 8.05 1.99 1.38
CA GLU A 24 9.31 1.96 2.13
C GLU A 24 9.89 3.38 2.34
N ARG A 25 9.07 4.44 2.19
CA ARG A 25 9.32 5.63 3.02
C ARG A 25 9.10 5.15 4.45
N GLN A 26 10.13 5.14 5.28
CA GLN A 26 10.06 4.84 6.71
C GLN A 26 8.76 5.45 7.27
N GLU A 27 7.75 4.61 7.44
CA GLU A 27 6.49 5.07 7.98
C GLU A 27 6.76 5.55 9.40
N THR A 28 6.20 6.69 9.76
CA THR A 28 6.29 7.15 11.13
C THR A 28 5.59 6.14 12.04
N PRO A 29 6.00 6.02 13.32
CA PRO A 29 5.34 5.12 14.26
C PRO A 29 3.83 5.39 14.37
N ALA A 30 3.39 6.64 14.15
CA ALA A 30 1.97 7.00 14.12
C ALA A 30 1.22 6.37 12.93
N CYS A 31 1.83 6.36 11.73
CA CYS A 31 1.26 5.71 10.56
C CYS A 31 1.23 4.18 10.69
N VAL A 32 2.28 3.59 11.27
CA VAL A 32 2.31 2.15 11.55
C VAL A 32 1.18 1.77 12.51
N ASN A 33 0.97 2.55 13.57
CA ASN A 33 -0.13 2.32 14.51
C ASN A 33 -1.50 2.45 13.83
N TYR A 34 -1.71 3.47 12.99
CA TYR A 34 -2.94 3.62 12.21
C TYR A 34 -3.23 2.39 11.33
N HIS A 35 -2.23 1.89 10.61
CA HIS A 35 -2.36 0.70 9.76
C HIS A 35 -2.60 -0.58 10.57
N ALA A 36 -1.88 -0.78 11.67
CA ALA A 36 -2.06 -1.93 12.55
C ALA A 36 -3.48 -1.99 13.14
N MET A 37 -4.10 -0.82 13.30
CA MET A 37 -5.41 -0.66 13.90
C MET A 37 -6.58 -0.75 12.91
N MET A 38 -6.34 -0.71 11.58
CA MET A 38 -7.37 -0.91 10.56
C MET A 38 -7.97 -2.33 10.57
N THR A 39 -7.26 -3.29 11.14
CA THR A 39 -7.70 -4.69 11.27
C THR A 39 -8.42 -4.96 12.59
N ALA A 40 -8.46 -3.98 13.51
CA ALA A 40 -9.13 -4.09 14.79
C ALA A 40 -10.50 -3.39 14.76
N PRO A 41 -11.52 -3.92 15.48
CA PRO A 41 -12.82 -3.26 15.61
C PRO A 41 -12.70 -2.06 16.55
N MET A 42 -12.34 -0.91 15.98
CA MET A 42 -12.30 0.38 16.69
C MET A 42 -13.39 1.33 16.20
N PRO A 43 -13.83 2.26 17.07
CA PRO A 43 -14.78 3.29 16.65
C PRO A 43 -14.15 4.22 15.60
N PRO A 44 -14.94 4.71 14.62
CA PRO A 44 -14.44 5.49 13.50
C PRO A 44 -13.76 6.80 13.94
N ASP A 45 -14.20 7.41 15.03
CA ASP A 45 -13.57 8.62 15.58
C ASP A 45 -12.13 8.36 16.07
N ALA A 46 -11.87 7.18 16.62
CA ALA A 46 -10.52 6.80 17.04
C ALA A 46 -9.61 6.58 15.82
N ILE A 47 -10.15 5.97 14.75
CA ILE A 47 -9.43 5.77 13.49
C ILE A 47 -9.08 7.13 12.85
N ARG A 48 -10.02 8.09 12.85
CA ARG A 48 -9.77 9.45 12.34
C ARG A 48 -8.64 10.17 13.09
N LYS A 49 -8.62 10.07 14.42
CA LYS A 49 -7.52 10.64 15.22
C LYS A 49 -6.17 10.03 14.88
N LEU A 50 -6.13 8.72 14.65
CA LEU A 50 -4.91 8.02 14.24
C LEU A 50 -4.45 8.45 12.85
N GLN A 51 -5.39 8.70 11.92
CA GLN A 51 -5.08 9.25 10.60
C GLN A 51 -4.46 10.65 10.71
N GLU A 52 -5.08 11.56 11.46
CA GLU A 52 -4.58 12.93 11.67
C GLU A 52 -3.17 12.92 12.29
N GLN A 53 -2.91 12.02 13.22
CA GLN A 53 -1.58 11.84 13.82
C GLN A 53 -0.56 11.34 12.80
N CYS A 54 -0.95 10.38 11.96
CA CYS A 54 -0.11 9.91 10.86
C CYS A 54 0.24 11.07 9.91
N GLU A 55 -0.75 11.83 9.43
CA GLU A 55 -0.54 12.98 8.53
C GLU A 55 0.36 14.06 9.15
N LYS A 56 0.13 14.40 10.42
CA LYS A 56 0.95 15.39 11.14
C LYS A 56 2.40 14.93 11.36
N SER A 57 2.60 13.62 11.51
CA SER A 57 3.93 13.05 11.74
C SER A 57 4.76 12.92 10.47
N GLN A 58 4.14 12.98 9.28
CA GLN A 58 4.88 12.92 8.03
C GLN A 58 5.81 14.14 7.94
N PRO A 59 7.10 13.94 7.60
CA PRO A 59 7.98 15.06 7.32
C PRO A 59 7.43 15.83 6.12
N HIS A 60 7.18 17.12 6.29
CA HIS A 60 6.80 18.05 5.22
C HIS A 60 8.00 18.12 4.25
N SER A 61 8.00 17.28 3.20
CA SER A 61 9.03 17.26 2.14
C SER A 61 8.59 18.10 0.95
#